data_AF-A0A3C1AA12-F1
#
_entry.id   AF-A0A3C1AA12-F1
#
_cell.length_a   1.000
_cell.length_b   1.000
_cell.length_c   1.000
_cell.angle_alpha   90.00
_cell.angle_beta   90.00
_cell.angle_gamma   90.00
#
_symmetry.space_group_name_H-M   'P 1'
#
loop_
_entity.id
_entity.type
_entity.pdbx_description
1 polymer ?
#
loop_
_entity_poly.entity_id
_entity_poly.type
_entity_poly.pdbx_seq_one_letter_code
_entity_poly.pdbx_strand_id
1 'polypeptide(L)'
;IAFYGLTFSLNAQNNLGKTGDLGRLAIAAIVPAQAEGIPPSAHQLLVNKMGQIAVQNGLGAMPVNPRFCMIPLVNVLEKEITPTAPPMQALTLDITFYIVDALSQNIFSQTSIQAK
;
A
#
# COMPACT_ATOMS: atom_id res chain seq x y z
N ILE A 1 8.96 -35.24 58.13
CA ILE A 1 7.97 -34.37 57.45
C ILE A 1 8.48 -34.16 56.02
N ALA A 2 7.87 -34.82 55.03
CA ALA A 2 8.29 -34.72 53.63
C ALA A 2 7.32 -33.80 52.88
N PHE A 3 7.83 -32.70 52.34
CA PHE A 3 7.08 -31.73 51.55
C PHE A 3 7.12 -32.15 50.08
N TYR A 4 5.98 -32.57 49.53
CA TYR A 4 5.80 -32.77 48.09
C TYR A 4 5.36 -31.43 47.47
N GLY A 5 6.22 -30.82 46.68
CA GLY A 5 5.93 -29.57 45.97
C GLY A 5 5.02 -29.81 44.77
N LEU A 6 3.87 -29.13 44.74
CA LEU A 6 2.92 -29.14 43.64
C LEU A 6 3.35 -28.08 42.61
N THR A 7 3.66 -28.46 41.38
CA THR A 7 4.00 -27.54 40.29
C THR A 7 2.81 -27.35 39.36
N PHE A 8 2.39 -26.11 39.12
CA PHE A 8 1.37 -25.76 38.13
C PHE A 8 2.06 -25.22 36.87
N SER A 9 1.88 -25.90 35.74
CA SER A 9 2.34 -25.41 34.43
C SER A 9 1.23 -24.63 33.75
N LEU A 10 1.36 -23.31 33.69
CA LEU A 10 0.47 -22.44 32.91
C LEU A 10 1.07 -22.23 31.52
N ASN A 11 0.42 -22.78 30.49
CA ASN A 11 0.80 -22.57 29.10
C ASN A 11 0.04 -21.37 28.53
N ALA A 12 0.64 -20.18 28.59
CA ALA A 12 0.08 -18.94 28.04
C ALA A 12 0.55 -18.62 26.60
N GLN A 13 1.30 -19.52 25.96
CA GLN A 13 1.87 -19.28 24.63
C GLN A 13 0.87 -19.71 23.54
N ASN A 14 0.54 -18.80 22.63
CA ASN A 14 -0.32 -19.11 21.48
C ASN A 14 0.49 -19.76 20.33
N ASN A 15 -0.18 -20.64 19.58
CA ASN A 15 0.42 -21.40 18.47
C ASN A 15 0.09 -20.78 17.09
N LEU A 16 -0.29 -19.50 17.05
CA LEU A 16 -0.47 -18.77 15.79
C LEU A 16 0.90 -18.44 15.22
N GLY A 17 1.11 -18.75 13.94
CA GLY A 17 2.38 -18.52 13.24
C GLY A 17 2.88 -17.09 13.48
N LYS A 18 4.07 -16.96 14.07
CA LYS A 18 4.68 -15.66 14.34
C LYS A 18 5.31 -15.15 13.05
N THR A 19 4.53 -14.44 12.23
CA THR A 19 5.13 -13.52 11.27
C THR A 19 5.87 -12.46 12.09
N GLY A 20 7.15 -12.22 11.81
CA GLY A 20 7.89 -11.12 12.47
C GLY A 20 7.11 -9.81 12.34
N ASP A 21 7.23 -8.91 13.32
CA ASP A 21 6.42 -7.68 13.41
C ASP A 21 6.36 -6.88 12.10
N LEU A 22 7.48 -6.88 11.37
CA LEU A 22 7.60 -6.24 10.06
C LEU A 22 6.74 -6.90 8.97
N GLY A 23 6.65 -8.23 8.94
CA GLY A 23 5.81 -8.93 7.97
C GLY A 23 4.31 -8.74 8.24
N ARG A 24 3.93 -8.33 9.45
CA ARG A 24 2.55 -7.92 9.76
C ARG A 24 2.23 -6.51 9.28
N LEU A 25 3.21 -5.61 9.23
CA LEU A 25 3.04 -4.20 8.85
C LEU A 25 3.46 -3.90 7.40
N ALA A 26 3.85 -4.91 6.64
CA ALA A 26 4.28 -4.75 5.25
C ALA A 26 3.11 -4.29 4.36
N ILE A 27 3.41 -3.37 3.44
CA ILE A 27 2.49 -2.68 2.55
C ILE A 27 2.73 -3.14 1.11
N ALA A 28 1.69 -3.68 0.48
CA ALA A 28 1.70 -3.99 -0.94
C ALA A 28 1.18 -2.80 -1.75
N ALA A 29 1.80 -2.50 -2.88
CA ALA A 29 1.27 -1.51 -3.83
C ALA A 29 0.25 -2.17 -4.76
N ILE A 30 -0.95 -1.58 -4.86
CA ILE A 30 -2.03 -2.07 -5.73
C ILE A 30 -2.65 -0.89 -6.47
N VAL A 31 -2.63 -0.95 -7.80
CA VAL A 31 -3.38 -0.03 -8.65
C VAL A 31 -4.57 -0.77 -9.22
N PRO A 32 -5.82 -0.34 -8.95
CA PRO A 32 -7.01 -0.98 -9.50
C PRO A 32 -6.96 -1.04 -11.04
N ALA A 33 -7.39 -2.15 -11.63
CA ALA A 33 -7.34 -2.34 -13.09
C ALA A 33 -8.20 -1.34 -13.87
N GLN A 34 -9.18 -0.73 -13.20
CA GLN A 34 -10.16 0.21 -13.79
C GLN A 34 -10.03 1.61 -13.18
N ALA A 35 -8.83 1.97 -12.73
CA ALA A 35 -8.57 3.29 -12.18
C ALA A 35 -8.71 4.37 -13.29
N GLU A 36 -9.73 5.22 -13.16
CA GLU A 36 -9.93 6.36 -14.04
C GLU A 36 -8.75 7.34 -13.94
N GLY A 37 -8.41 8.00 -15.05
CA GLY A 37 -7.27 8.92 -15.10
C GLY A 37 -5.89 8.26 -15.18
N ILE A 38 -5.80 6.92 -15.14
CA ILE A 38 -4.53 6.18 -15.26
C ILE A 38 -4.49 5.46 -16.61
N PRO A 39 -3.64 5.89 -17.56
CA PRO A 39 -3.52 5.21 -18.85
C PRO A 39 -2.90 3.81 -18.66
N PRO A 40 -3.28 2.82 -19.49
CA PRO A 40 -2.78 1.45 -19.36
C PRO A 40 -1.24 1.34 -19.39
N SER A 41 -0.58 2.20 -20.17
CA SER A 41 0.88 2.26 -20.26
C SER A 41 1.56 2.72 -18.96
N ALA A 42 0.87 3.51 -18.12
CA ALA A 42 1.42 4.02 -16.86
C ALA A 42 1.06 3.14 -15.66
N HIS A 43 0.11 2.20 -15.80
CA HIS A 43 -0.39 1.37 -14.70
C HIS A 43 0.74 0.59 -14.00
N GLN A 44 1.50 -0.21 -14.75
CA GLN A 44 2.60 -0.99 -14.18
C GLN A 44 3.72 -0.09 -13.63
N LEU A 45 3.97 1.05 -14.26
CA LEU A 45 4.97 2.01 -13.79
C LEU A 45 4.57 2.59 -12.42
N LEU A 46 3.29 2.91 -12.23
CA LEU A 46 2.76 3.42 -10.97
C LEU A 46 2.83 2.36 -9.87
N VAL A 47 2.42 1.11 -10.16
CA VAL A 47 2.58 -0.03 -9.23
C VAL A 47 4.03 -0.15 -8.78
N ASN A 48 4.97 -0.11 -9.73
CA ASN A 48 6.39 -0.24 -9.44
C ASN A 48 6.91 0.92 -8.58
N LYS A 49 6.54 2.17 -8.89
CA LYS A 49 6.99 3.34 -8.10
C LYS A 49 6.42 3.33 -6.68
N MET A 50 5.14 2.98 -6.51
CA MET A 50 4.53 2.81 -5.20
C MET A 50 5.19 1.68 -4.40
N GLY A 51 5.48 0.56 -5.07
CA GLY A 51 6.23 -0.55 -4.46
C GLY A 51 7.63 -0.11 -4.02
N GLN A 52 8.33 0.68 -4.84
CA GLN A 52 9.62 1.26 -4.47
C GLN A 52 9.53 2.16 -3.23
N ILE A 53 8.49 2.99 -3.11
CA ILE A 53 8.25 3.81 -1.92
C ILE A 53 8.13 2.92 -0.68
N ALA A 54 7.34 1.85 -0.73
CA ALA A 54 7.20 0.93 0.40
C ALA A 54 8.53 0.22 0.74
N VAL A 55 9.26 -0.27 -0.27
CA VAL A 55 10.56 -0.95 -0.09
C VAL A 55 11.62 -0.02 0.50
N GLN A 56 11.70 1.23 0.01
CA GLN A 56 12.65 2.22 0.52
C GLN A 56 12.42 2.57 1.99
N ASN A 57 11.20 2.41 2.48
CA ASN A 57 10.85 2.61 3.89
C ASN A 57 10.89 1.31 4.72
N GLY A 58 11.39 0.20 4.16
CA GLY A 58 11.46 -1.09 4.85
C GLY A 58 10.10 -1.78 5.06
N LEU A 59 9.06 -1.31 4.37
CA LEU A 59 7.68 -1.78 4.48
C LEU A 59 7.22 -2.53 3.22
N GLY A 60 8.12 -2.93 2.33
CA GLY A 60 7.75 -3.59 1.08
C GLY A 60 7.09 -4.95 1.31
N ALA A 61 5.96 -5.21 0.66
CA ALA A 61 5.31 -6.51 0.59
C ALA A 61 5.05 -6.95 -0.85
N MET A 62 4.97 -8.25 -1.06
CA MET A 62 4.39 -8.78 -2.29
C MET A 62 2.86 -8.60 -2.27
N PRO A 63 2.21 -8.37 -3.42
CA PRO A 63 0.75 -8.24 -3.51
C PRO A 63 0.02 -9.60 -3.42
N VAL A 64 0.58 -10.57 -2.67
CA VAL A 64 0.00 -11.90 -2.49
C VAL A 64 -0.68 -11.94 -1.12
N ASN A 65 -2.00 -11.72 -1.13
CA ASN A 65 -2.83 -11.65 0.07
C ASN A 65 -2.31 -10.69 1.16
N PRO A 66 -1.99 -9.42 0.81
CA PRO A 66 -1.44 -8.46 1.76
C PRO A 66 -2.48 -8.01 2.78
N ARG A 67 -2.05 -7.74 4.01
CA ARG A 67 -2.89 -7.10 5.03
C ARG A 67 -3.04 -5.61 4.76
N PHE A 68 -1.95 -4.92 4.46
CA PHE A 68 -1.95 -3.49 4.18
C PHE A 68 -1.66 -3.23 2.71
N CYS A 69 -2.45 -2.34 2.12
CA CYS A 69 -2.37 -1.98 0.71
C CYS A 69 -2.20 -0.48 0.55
N MET A 70 -1.25 -0.06 -0.29
CA MET A 70 -1.20 1.30 -0.81
C MET A 70 -2.01 1.35 -2.10
N ILE A 71 -3.03 2.20 -2.16
CA ILE A 71 -3.94 2.34 -3.30
C ILE A 71 -3.95 3.81 -3.73
N PRO A 72 -3.71 4.13 -5.01
CA PRO A 72 -3.80 5.49 -5.49
C PRO A 72 -5.21 5.82 -6.00
N LEU A 73 -5.60 7.07 -5.81
CA LEU A 73 -6.70 7.73 -6.49
C LEU A 73 -6.10 8.89 -7.28
N VAL A 74 -6.36 8.96 -8.58
CA VAL A 74 -5.82 9.98 -9.48
C VAL A 74 -6.96 10.83 -10.01
N ASN A 75 -6.89 12.14 -9.79
CA ASN A 75 -7.83 13.11 -10.30
C ASN A 75 -7.12 14.03 -11.31
N VAL A 76 -7.71 14.26 -12.48
CA VAL A 76 -7.21 15.24 -13.46
C VAL A 76 -7.79 16.60 -13.10
N LEU A 77 -6.95 17.54 -12.66
CA LEU A 77 -7.38 18.90 -12.33
C LEU A 77 -7.46 19.78 -13.58
N GLU A 78 -6.43 19.71 -14.43
CA GLU A 78 -6.32 20.52 -15.63
C GLU A 78 -5.75 19.68 -16.77
N LYS A 79 -6.23 19.94 -17.99
CA LYS A 79 -5.74 19.32 -19.22
C LYS A 79 -5.69 20.36 -20.32
N GLU A 80 -4.48 20.76 -20.67
CA GLU A 80 -4.22 21.72 -21.74
C GLU A 80 -3.55 21.03 -22.92
N ILE A 81 -3.99 21.37 -24.14
CA ILE A 81 -3.36 20.87 -25.37
C ILE A 81 -2.56 22.03 -25.95
N THR A 82 -1.24 21.88 -26.02
CA THR A 82 -0.39 22.95 -26.56
C THR A 82 -0.49 22.99 -28.09
N PRO A 83 -0.63 24.18 -28.70
CA PRO A 83 -0.71 24.35 -30.14
C PRO A 83 0.68 24.29 -30.79
N THR A 84 1.44 23.23 -30.50
CA THR A 84 2.77 22.95 -31.07
C THR A 84 2.67 21.85 -32.11
N ALA A 85 3.69 21.73 -32.97
CA ALA A 85 3.86 20.57 -33.85
C ALA A 85 5.11 19.78 -33.39
N PRO A 86 4.97 18.59 -32.79
CA PRO A 86 3.72 17.86 -32.50
C PRO A 86 2.94 18.46 -31.30
N PRO A 87 1.61 18.24 -31.22
CA PRO A 87 0.80 18.67 -30.08
C PRO A 87 1.22 17.94 -28.80
N MET A 88 1.36 18.67 -27.69
CA MET A 88 1.62 18.09 -26.37
C MET A 88 0.40 18.24 -25.47
N GLN A 89 0.25 17.32 -24.51
CA GLN A 89 -0.78 17.43 -23.46
C GLN A 89 -0.07 17.77 -22.15
N ALA A 90 -0.43 18.90 -21.55
CA ALA A 90 -0.03 19.25 -20.19
C ALA A 90 -1.16 18.85 -19.24
N LEU A 91 -0.83 18.08 -18.21
CA LEU A 91 -1.79 17.55 -17.24
C LEU A 91 -1.38 17.99 -15.84
N THR A 92 -2.28 18.64 -15.13
CA THR A 92 -2.16 18.82 -13.68
C THR A 92 -2.99 17.73 -13.00
N LEU A 93 -2.34 16.86 -12.24
CA LEU A 93 -2.97 15.75 -11.53
C LEU A 93 -2.93 15.99 -10.02
N ASP A 94 -3.99 15.57 -9.32
CA ASP A 94 -3.97 15.36 -7.88
C ASP A 94 -3.97 13.84 -7.61
N ILE A 95 -2.95 13.36 -6.93
CA ILE A 95 -2.76 11.93 -6.64
C ILE A 95 -2.83 11.75 -5.15
N THR A 96 -3.86 11.04 -4.69
CA THR A 96 -4.02 10.65 -3.29
C THR A 96 -3.66 9.18 -3.11
N PHE A 97 -2.71 8.90 -2.22
CA PHE A 97 -2.35 7.54 -1.83
C PHE A 97 -3.01 7.19 -0.50
N TYR A 98 -3.76 6.11 -0.47
CA TYR A 98 -4.39 5.55 0.74
C TYR A 98 -3.61 4.34 1.21
N ILE A 99 -3.40 4.23 2.53
CA ILE A 99 -3.01 2.99 3.19
C ILE A 99 -4.26 2.35 3.78
N VAL A 100 -4.64 1.20 3.25
CA VAL A 100 -5.87 0.49 3.58
C VAL A 100 -5.55 -0.86 4.20
N ASP A 101 -6.30 -1.24 5.24
CA ASP A 101 -6.32 -2.62 5.74
C ASP A 101 -7.29 -3.46 4.91
N ALA A 102 -6.78 -4.45 4.18
CA ALA A 102 -7.57 -5.32 3.32
C ALA A 102 -8.57 -6.19 4.11
N LEU A 103 -8.31 -6.46 5.40
CA LEU A 103 -9.22 -7.27 6.23
C LEU A 103 -10.39 -6.45 6.76
N SER A 104 -10.09 -5.29 7.36
CA SER A 104 -11.11 -4.44 7.99
C SER A 104 -11.70 -3.38 7.05
N GLN A 105 -11.12 -3.20 5.86
CA GLN A 105 -11.48 -2.21 4.85
C GLN A 105 -11.42 -0.75 5.34
N ASN A 106 -10.60 -0.49 6.36
CA ASN A 106 -10.40 0.84 6.89
C ASN A 106 -9.18 1.52 6.25
N ILE A 107 -9.31 2.83 6.02
CA ILE A 107 -8.19 3.70 5.65
C ILE A 107 -7.45 4.08 6.93
N PHE A 108 -6.17 3.75 7.03
CA PHE A 108 -5.34 4.11 8.18
C PHE A 108 -4.55 5.41 8.00
N SER A 109 -4.18 5.72 6.76
CA SER A 109 -3.45 6.94 6.45
C SER A 109 -3.67 7.32 5.00
N GLN A 110 -3.50 8.59 4.69
CA GLN A 110 -3.50 9.09 3.33
C GLN A 110 -2.51 10.23 3.17
N THR A 111 -2.04 10.43 1.94
CA THR A 111 -1.31 11.63 1.54
C THR A 111 -1.67 12.00 0.11
N SER A 112 -1.69 13.30 -0.18
CA SER A 112 -2.04 13.82 -1.51
C SER A 112 -0.89 14.65 -2.04
N ILE A 113 -0.58 14.47 -3.32
CA ILE A 113 0.43 15.24 -4.04
C ILE A 113 -0.16 15.78 -5.33
N GLN A 114 0.20 17.01 -5.67
CA GLN A 114 -0.06 17.55 -6.99
C GLN A 114 1.13 17.24 -7.90
N ALA A 115 0.86 16.62 -9.05
CA ALA A 115 1.84 16.37 -10.12
C ALA A 115 1.50 17.25 -11.34
N LYS A 116 2.53 17.75 -12.01
CA LYS A 116 2.44 18.61 -13.20
C LYS A 116 3.28 18.03 -14.33
#